data_AF-A0A955QFM4-F1
#
_entry.id   AF-A0A955QFM4-F1
#
_cell.length_a   1.000
_cell.length_b   1.000
_cell.length_c   1.000
_cell.angle_alpha   90.00
_cell.angle_beta   90.00
_cell.angle_gamma   90.00
#
_symmetry.space_group_name_H-M   'P 1'
#
loop_
_entity.id
_entity.type
_entity.pdbx_description
1 polymer ?
#
loop_
_entity_poly.entity_id
_entity_poly.type
_entity_poly.pdbx_seq_one_letter_code
_entity_poly.pdbx_strand_id
1 'polypeptide(L)' 'GEQWVPAYDASMLAMVGDEFLRTISNNAVDSGRRSFEFQALRAGKHQLEFSKRMAWKFTAEDRRIFEITVLPASSMR' A
#
# COMPACT_ATOMS: atom_id res chain seq x y z
N GLY A 1 -4.95 -10.32 13.22
CA GLY A 1 -3.47 -10.39 13.18
C GLY A 1 -2.90 -10.34 11.78
N GLU A 2 -3.74 -10.36 10.74
CA GLU A 2 -3.32 -10.08 9.36
C GLU A 2 -3.28 -8.57 9.14
N GLN A 3 -2.26 -8.10 8.43
CA GLN A 3 -2.15 -6.72 8.00
C GLN A 3 -1.69 -6.67 6.55
N TRP A 4 -2.26 -5.74 5.79
CA TRP A 4 -1.74 -5.39 4.48
C TRP A 4 -0.41 -4.67 4.65
N VAL A 5 0.58 -5.06 3.85
CA VAL A 5 1.93 -4.48 3.83
C VAL A 5 2.28 -4.12 2.38
N PRO A 6 2.60 -2.84 2.09
CA PRO A 6 3.08 -2.43 0.78
C PRO A 6 4.57 -2.76 0.59
N ALA A 7 4.95 -3.08 -0.64
CA ALA A 7 6.33 -3.21 -1.09
C ALA A 7 6.48 -2.43 -2.41
N TYR A 8 7.45 -1.52 -2.44
CA TYR A 8 7.68 -0.58 -3.53
C TYR A 8 9.13 -0.10 -3.53
N ASP A 9 9.58 0.47 -4.65
CA ASP A 9 10.88 1.14 -4.74
C ASP A 9 10.80 2.54 -4.10
N ALA A 10 11.46 2.70 -2.95
CA ALA A 10 11.48 3.94 -2.19
C ALA A 10 12.22 5.09 -2.90
N SER A 11 13.00 4.81 -3.94
CA SER A 11 13.60 5.84 -4.80
C SER A 11 12.60 6.41 -5.84
N MET A 12 11.45 5.76 -6.01
CA MET A 12 10.42 6.10 -7.00
C MET A 12 9.12 6.59 -6.36
N LEU A 13 8.73 6.01 -5.22
CA LEU A 13 7.54 6.37 -4.46
C LEU A 13 7.94 6.59 -3.00
N ALA A 14 7.41 7.64 -2.37
CA ALA A 14 7.49 7.86 -0.93
C ALA A 14 6.12 7.62 -0.30
N MET A 15 6.02 6.76 0.71
CA MET A 15 4.79 6.63 1.49
C MET A 15 4.70 7.80 2.49
N VAL A 16 3.67 8.61 2.33
CA VAL A 16 3.46 9.84 3.12
C VAL A 16 2.30 9.70 4.11
N GLY A 17 1.49 8.64 3.99
CA GLY A 17 0.39 8.34 4.91
C GLY A 17 0.13 6.84 5.05
N ASP A 18 -0.24 6.43 6.26
CA ASP A 18 -0.67 5.07 6.61
C ASP A 18 -1.72 5.19 7.73
N GLU A 19 -2.98 5.06 7.35
CA GLU A 19 -4.12 5.26 8.24
C GLU A 19 -4.92 3.96 8.37
N PHE A 20 -5.31 3.62 9.60
CA PHE A 20 -6.21 2.51 9.87
C PHE A 20 -7.52 3.02 10.48
N LEU A 21 -8.61 2.86 9.74
CA LEU A 21 -9.96 3.15 10.18
C LEU A 21 -10.61 1.83 10.63
N ARG A 22 -10.79 1.71 11.94
CA ARG A 22 -11.46 0.56 12.55
C ARG A 22 -12.94 0.57 12.23
N THR A 23 -13.48 -0.57 11.80
CA THR A 23 -14.92 -0.78 11.71
C THR A 23 -15.41 -1.18 13.09
N ILE A 24 -16.30 -0.38 13.68
CA ILE A 24 -16.93 -0.73 14.97
C ILE A 24 -17.82 -1.94 14.74
N SER A 25 -17.51 -3.04 15.42
CA SER A 25 -18.33 -4.26 15.42
C SER A 25 -18.46 -4.77 16.84
N ASN A 26 -19.55 -5.48 17.16
CA ASN A 26 -19.76 -6.11 18.46
C ASN A 26 -18.89 -7.38 18.67
N ASN A 27 -17.88 -7.59 17.81
CA ASN A 27 -17.04 -8.76 17.81
C ASN A 27 -15.64 -8.36 18.30
N ALA A 28 -14.96 -9.21 19.07
CA ALA A 28 -13.63 -8.92 19.63
C ALA A 28 -12.47 -8.86 18.60
N VAL A 29 -12.79 -8.83 17.30
CA VAL A 29 -11.81 -8.81 16.21
C VAL A 29 -11.71 -7.41 15.64
N ASP A 30 -10.51 -6.84 15.68
CA ASP A 30 -10.18 -5.60 14.99
C ASP A 30 -10.23 -5.83 13.49
N SER A 31 -11.34 -5.38 12.89
CA SER A 31 -11.51 -5.29 11.45
C SER A 31 -11.59 -3.82 11.06
N GLY A 32 -11.20 -3.51 9.83
CA GLY A 32 -11.14 -2.12 9.39
C GLY A 32 -10.55 -1.96 8.00
N ARG A 33 -10.51 -0.71 7.56
CA ARG A 33 -9.87 -0.28 6.33
C ARG A 33 -8.51 0.32 6.66
N ARG A 34 -7.46 -0.17 6.00
CA ARG A 34 -6.15 0.48 5.98
C ARG A 34 -5.98 1.24 4.66
N SER A 35 -5.55 2.49 4.73
CA SER A 35 -5.31 3.37 3.59
C SER A 35 -3.83 3.76 3.58
N PHE A 36 -3.19 3.69 2.41
CA PHE A 36 -1.81 4.09 2.21
C PHE A 36 -1.77 5.23 1.20
N GLU A 37 -1.02 6.28 1.50
CA GLU A 37 -0.83 7.42 0.61
C GLU A 37 0.62 7.46 0.13
N PHE A 38 0.79 7.62 -1.19
CA PHE A 38 2.09 7.65 -1.84
C PHE A 38 2.26 8.93 -2.65
N GLN A 39 3.40 9.58 -2.47
CA GLN A 39 3.89 10.64 -3.33
C GLN A 39 4.86 10.05 -4.36
N ALA A 40 4.62 10.31 -5.64
CA ALA A 40 5.57 9.95 -6.68
C ALA A 40 6.80 10.88 -6.66
N LEU A 41 7.99 10.29 -6.64
CA LEU A 41 9.26 11.01 -6.66
C LEU A 41 9.84 11.14 -8.07
N ARG A 42 9.51 10.18 -8.96
CA ARG A 42 10.01 10.12 -10.34
C ARG A 42 8.89 9.77 -11.31
N ALA A 43 8.91 10.34 -12.50
CA ALA A 43 8.06 9.92 -13.60
C ALA A 43 8.48 8.52 -14.11
N GLY A 44 7.56 7.79 -14.71
CA GLY A 44 7.78 6.44 -15.22
C GLY A 44 6.74 5.43 -14.75
N LYS A 45 6.99 4.16 -15.04
CA LYS A 45 6.19 3.04 -14.57
C LYS A 45 6.82 2.43 -13.34
N HIS A 46 6.04 2.32 -12.27
CA HIS A 46 6.48 1.80 -10.97
C HIS A 46 5.59 0.64 -10.56
N GLN A 47 6.16 -0.35 -9.87
CA GLN A 47 5.39 -1.46 -9.32
C GLN A 47 5.14 -1.22 -7.82
N LEU A 48 3.89 -1.40 -7.40
CA LEU A 48 3.48 -1.41 -5.99
C LEU A 48 2.79 -2.74 -5.71
N GLU A 49 3.37 -3.53 -4.81
CA GLU A 49 2.78 -4.79 -4.34
C GLU A 49 2.17 -4.60 -2.95
N PHE A 50 0.97 -5.10 -2.74
CA PHE A 50 0.39 -5.30 -1.43
C PHE A 50 0.31 -6.79 -1.14
N SER A 51 0.69 -7.19 0.06
CA SER A 51 0.48 -8.56 0.54
C SER A 51 -0.08 -8.54 1.94
N LYS A 52 -0.92 -9.52 2.28
CA LYS A 52 -1.28 -9.77 3.68
C LYS A 52 -0.15 -10.52 4.36
N ARG A 53 0.21 -10.05 5.54
CA ARG A 53 1.20 -10.70 6.40
C ARG A 53 0.64 -10.87 7.80
N MET A 54 1.02 -11.95 8.46
CA MET A 54 0.83 -12.15 9.89
C MET A 54 2.18 -12.06 10.59
N ALA A 55 2.25 -11.41 11.75
CA ALA A 55 3.50 -11.23 12.49
C ALA A 55 4.21 -12.54 12.84
N TRP A 56 3.47 -13.64 12.96
CA TRP A 56 3.97 -14.97 13.32
C TRP A 56 4.21 -15.90 12.11
N LYS A 57 3.97 -15.44 10.87
CA LYS A 57 4.12 -16.24 9.66
C LYS A 57 5.06 -15.56 8.67
N PHE A 58 6.04 -16.31 8.16
CA PHE A 58 7.00 -15.80 7.17
C PHE A 58 6.41 -15.66 5.77
N THR A 59 5.39 -16.45 5.44
CA THR A 59 4.77 -16.46 4.10
C THR A 59 3.75 -15.34 3.98
N ALA A 60 3.94 -14.49 2.96
CA ALA A 60 2.96 -13.49 2.56
C ALA A 60 1.83 -14.11 1.73
N GLU A 61 0.59 -13.67 1.98
CA GLU A 61 -0.64 -14.17 1.36
C GLU A 61 -1.39 -13.05 0.65
N ASP A 62 -2.43 -13.38 -0.12
CA ASP A 62 -3.32 -12.43 -0.80
C ASP A 62 -2.58 -11.32 -1.57
N ARG A 63 -1.57 -11.68 -2.37
CA ARG A 63 -0.76 -10.70 -3.10
C ARG A 63 -1.57 -9.96 -4.15
N ARG A 64 -1.37 -8.65 -4.23
CA ARG A 64 -1.96 -7.74 -5.23
C ARG A 64 -0.86 -6.86 -5.79
N ILE A 65 -0.69 -6.85 -7.11
CA ILE A 65 0.34 -6.06 -7.79
C ILE A 65 -0.36 -4.98 -8.62
N PHE A 66 0.14 -3.75 -8.49
CA PHE A 66 -0.34 -2.58 -9.21
C PHE A 66 0.82 -1.98 -10.01
N GLU A 67 0.58 -1.66 -11.29
CA GLU A 67 1.46 -0.82 -12.09
C GLU A 67 0.97 0.64 -11.99
N ILE A 68 1.84 1.53 -11.51
CA ILE A 68 1.56 2.95 -11.38
C ILE A 68 2.31 3.67 -12.49
N THR A 69 1.57 4.36 -13.37
CA THR A 69 2.17 5.23 -14.40
C THR A 69 2.14 6.67 -13.90
N VAL A 70 3.32 7.25 -13.70
CA VAL A 70 3.51 8.65 -13.32
C VAL A 70 3.98 9.42 -14.54
N LEU A 71 3.15 10.36 -15.00
CA LEU A 71 3.50 11.21 -16.13
C LEU A 71 4.44 12.35 -15.69
N PRO A 72 5.36 12.80 -16.55
CA PRO A 72 6.13 14.01 -16.30
C PRO A 72 5.22 15.22 -16.10
N ALA A 73 5.60 16.14 -15.21
CA ALA A 73 4.84 17.37 -14.96
C ALA A 73 4.61 18.21 -16.24
N SER A 74 5.53 18.10 -17.20
CA SER A 74 5.47 18.78 -18.50
C SER A 74 4.42 18.21 -19.47
N SER A 75 3.87 17.02 -19.19
CA SER A 75 2.96 16.30 -20.08
C SER A 75 1.48 16.62 -19.85
N MET A 76 1.15 17.57 -18.96
CA MET A 76 -0.21 18.06 -18.69
C MET A 76 -0.55 19.37 -19.45
N ARG A 77 0.01 19.59 -20.65
CA ARG A 77 -0.39 20.70 -21.53
C ARG A 77 -1.35 20.23 -22.61
#